data_AF-A0A7C2IP54-F1
#
_entry.id   AF-A0A7C2IP54-F1
#
_cell.length_a   1.000
_cell.length_b   1.000
_cell.length_c   1.000
_cell.angle_alpha   90.00
_cell.angle_beta   90.00
_cell.angle_gamma   90.00
#
_symmetry.space_group_name_H-M   'P 1'
#
loop_
_entity.id
_entity.type
_entity.pdbx_description
1 polymer ?
#
loop_
_entity_poly.entity_id
_entity_poly.type
_entity_poly.pdbx_seq_one_letter_code
_entity_poly.pdbx_strand_id
1 'polypeptide(L)'
;MKEPVKILVCPLNWGIGHASRMIPVIHQLLHARAEVILAACGKSAELLKTEFPDQTFIDLPSFPVRYSRKRSQIFILALQIPLILVSIIKEHMRLKKITAVYSPDVIISDNRYGLFHKKIISVFVTHQVSPALPAGLTWMEPFVFHFLGFFIKRFDRCWIPDVRDPSMNLTGRLSHRYTPFRNMAYMGILSR
;
A
#
# COMPACT_ATOMS: atom_id res chain seq x y z
N MET A 1 7.03 29.74 13.10
CA MET A 1 7.16 28.84 11.95
C MET A 1 6.25 27.65 12.19
N LYS A 2 5.50 27.18 11.18
CA LYS A 2 4.60 26.02 11.35
C LYS A 2 5.46 24.76 11.50
N GLU A 3 5.11 23.88 12.45
CA GLU A 3 5.80 22.60 12.60
C GLU A 3 5.74 21.79 11.30
N PRO A 4 6.80 21.06 10.94
CA PRO A 4 6.81 20.23 9.75
C PRO A 4 5.73 19.15 9.87
N VAL A 5 5.03 18.89 8.77
CA VAL A 5 4.02 17.82 8.72
C VAL A 5 4.72 16.48 8.89
N LYS A 6 4.25 15.66 9.83
CA LYS A 6 4.81 14.35 10.12
C LYS A 6 4.06 13.25 9.38
N ILE A 7 4.78 12.47 8.58
CA ILE A 7 4.20 11.49 7.66
C ILE A 7 4.78 10.12 7.94
N LEU A 8 3.90 9.18 8.32
CA LEU A 8 4.23 7.78 8.48
C LEU A 8 4.05 7.04 7.16
N VAL A 9 5.14 6.52 6.58
CA VAL A 9 5.13 5.77 5.32
C VAL A 9 5.37 4.28 5.58
N CYS A 10 4.46 3.44 5.12
CA CYS A 10 4.41 2.01 5.45
C CYS A 10 4.42 1.11 4.19
N PRO A 11 5.59 0.88 3.58
CA PRO A 11 5.70 0.02 2.41
C PRO A 11 5.45 -1.47 2.72
N LEU A 12 4.86 -2.19 1.77
CA LEU A 12 4.65 -3.63 1.89
C LEU A 12 5.94 -4.42 1.63
N ASN A 13 6.20 -5.45 2.42
CA ASN A 13 7.36 -6.33 2.22
C ASN A 13 6.98 -7.68 1.61
N TRP A 14 6.38 -7.64 0.41
CA TRP A 14 6.12 -8.82 -0.44
C TRP A 14 7.09 -8.92 -1.63
N GLY A 15 8.12 -8.07 -1.63
CA GLY A 15 9.16 -7.94 -2.65
C GLY A 15 9.71 -6.52 -2.66
N ILE A 16 10.93 -6.33 -3.17
CA ILE A 16 11.61 -5.02 -3.19
C ILE A 16 10.87 -3.97 -4.05
N GLY A 17 10.02 -4.43 -4.98
CA GLY A 17 9.28 -3.55 -5.89
C GLY A 17 8.28 -2.64 -5.19
N HIS A 18 7.79 -2.99 -4.01
CA HIS A 18 6.91 -2.12 -3.20
C HIS A 18 7.70 -0.96 -2.60
N ALA A 19 8.77 -1.27 -1.87
CA ALA A 19 9.67 -0.26 -1.31
C ALA A 19 10.28 0.65 -2.38
N SER A 20 10.72 0.10 -3.51
CA SER A 20 11.34 0.87 -4.61
C SER A 20 10.39 1.94 -5.17
N ARG A 21 9.09 1.63 -5.27
CA ARG A 21 8.08 2.57 -5.78
C ARG A 21 7.74 3.69 -4.80
N MET A 22 7.98 3.45 -3.51
CA MET A 22 7.78 4.47 -2.48
C MET A 22 8.95 5.46 -2.40
N ILE A 23 10.14 5.13 -2.93
CA ILE A 23 11.30 6.03 -2.95
C ILE A 23 10.97 7.40 -3.58
N PRO A 24 10.43 7.51 -4.82
CA PRO A 24 10.11 8.82 -5.40
C PRO A 24 9.06 9.57 -4.58
N VAL A 25 8.11 8.86 -3.97
CA VAL A 25 7.12 9.48 -3.06
C VAL A 25 7.83 10.08 -1.86
N ILE A 26 8.72 9.32 -1.20
CA ILE A 26 9.47 9.77 -0.02
C ILE A 26 10.35 10.98 -0.36
N HIS A 27 11.04 11.00 -1.51
CA HIS A 27 11.79 12.18 -1.94
C HIS A 27 10.92 13.43 -2.08
N GLN A 28 9.72 13.30 -2.66
CA GLN A 28 8.79 14.43 -2.79
C GLN A 28 8.31 14.94 -1.42
N LEU A 29 8.06 14.04 -0.46
CA LEU A 29 7.71 14.42 0.91
C LEU A 29 8.85 15.19 1.60
N LEU A 30 10.09 14.69 1.47
CA LEU A 30 11.27 15.34 2.02
C LEU A 30 11.53 16.70 1.37
N HIS A 31 11.37 16.80 0.04
CA HIS A 31 11.48 18.06 -0.70
C HIS A 31 10.42 19.08 -0.25
N ALA A 32 9.21 18.62 0.10
CA ALA A 32 8.16 19.42 0.71
C ALA A 32 8.42 19.75 2.20
N ARG A 33 9.60 19.41 2.73
CA ARG A 33 10.03 19.62 4.14
C ARG A 33 9.14 18.91 5.17
N ALA A 34 8.57 17.77 4.81
CA ALA A 34 7.88 16.90 5.75
C ALA A 34 8.87 16.08 6.59
N GLU A 35 8.50 15.77 7.82
CA GLU A 35 9.21 14.78 8.65
C GLU A 35 8.71 13.38 8.26
N VAL A 36 9.59 12.52 7.75
CA VAL A 36 9.20 11.19 7.28
C VAL A 36 9.62 10.12 8.28
N ILE A 37 8.65 9.28 8.65
CA ILE A 37 8.84 8.10 9.49
C ILE A 37 8.57 6.87 8.65
N LEU A 38 9.54 5.95 8.57
CA LEU A 38 9.48 4.77 7.73
C LEU A 38 9.17 3.53 8.58
N ALA A 39 8.00 2.92 8.35
CA ALA A 39 7.57 1.71 9.05
C ALA A 39 7.57 0.51 8.10
N ALA A 40 8.67 -0.25 8.11
CA ALA A 40 8.93 -1.34 7.18
C ALA A 40 9.61 -2.52 7.88
N CYS A 41 9.70 -3.66 7.20
CA CYS A 41 10.46 -4.82 7.68
C CYS A 41 11.18 -5.55 6.53
N GLY A 42 12.15 -6.41 6.86
CA GLY A 42 12.88 -7.25 5.90
C GLY A 42 13.57 -6.47 4.77
N LYS A 43 13.61 -7.06 3.57
CA LYS A 43 14.29 -6.47 2.39
C LYS A 43 13.80 -5.06 2.03
N SER A 44 12.54 -4.77 2.31
CA SER A 44 11.98 -3.43 2.11
C SER A 44 12.57 -2.40 3.07
N ALA A 45 12.75 -2.77 4.34
CA ALA A 45 13.42 -1.91 5.32
C ALA A 45 14.91 -1.74 5.01
N GLU A 46 15.59 -2.81 4.60
CA GLU A 46 17.01 -2.75 4.20
C GLU A 46 17.22 -1.75 3.06
N LEU A 47 16.44 -1.85 1.98
CA LEU A 47 16.52 -0.92 0.85
C LEU A 47 16.29 0.53 1.29
N LEU A 48 15.24 0.77 2.07
CA LEU A 48 14.89 2.13 2.49
C LEU A 48 15.90 2.72 3.46
N LYS A 49 16.53 1.92 4.32
CA LYS A 49 17.62 2.38 5.20
C LYS A 49 18.85 2.79 4.41
N THR A 50 19.15 2.11 3.30
CA THR A 50 20.25 2.50 2.42
C THR A 50 19.94 3.81 1.69
N GLU A 51 18.72 4.00 1.21
CA GLU A 51 18.34 5.20 0.45
C GLU A 51 18.06 6.42 1.36
N PHE A 52 17.60 6.20 2.59
CA PHE A 52 17.18 7.24 3.53
C PHE A 52 17.77 7.05 4.94
N PRO A 53 19.11 7.05 5.11
CA PRO A 53 19.77 6.70 6.37
C PRO A 53 19.41 7.62 7.54
N ASP A 54 19.05 8.88 7.26
CA ASP A 54 18.77 9.90 8.28
C ASP A 54 17.31 9.88 8.79
N GLN A 55 16.46 9.00 8.27
CA GLN A 55 15.04 8.95 8.63
C GLN A 55 14.78 8.02 9.82
N THR A 56 13.68 8.27 10.53
CA THR A 56 13.27 7.39 11.63
C THR A 56 12.71 6.09 11.08
N PHE A 57 13.24 4.95 11.54
CA PHE A 57 12.75 3.62 11.16
C PHE A 57 12.02 2.92 12.30
N ILE A 58 10.85 2.38 11.99
CA ILE A 58 10.03 1.56 12.86
C ILE A 58 9.92 0.17 12.26
N ASP A 59 10.21 -0.87 13.05
CA ASP A 59 9.93 -2.24 12.61
C ASP A 59 8.42 -2.47 12.58
N LEU A 60 7.89 -2.74 11.39
CA LEU A 60 6.48 -3.03 11.19
C LEU A 60 6.31 -4.33 10.39
N PRO A 61 6.25 -5.49 11.08
CA PRO A 61 6.20 -6.79 10.44
C PRO A 61 5.05 -6.92 9.43
N SER A 62 5.34 -7.52 8.28
CA SER A 62 4.37 -7.88 7.25
C SER A 62 4.11 -9.39 7.23
N PHE A 63 2.93 -9.81 6.79
CA PHE A 63 2.68 -11.24 6.50
C PHE A 63 3.61 -11.74 5.39
N PRO A 64 4.43 -12.78 5.60
CA PRO A 64 5.30 -13.32 4.55
C PRO A 64 4.48 -14.17 3.58
N VAL A 65 4.01 -13.57 2.48
CA VAL A 65 3.26 -14.30 1.45
C VAL A 65 4.13 -15.35 0.78
N ARG A 66 3.57 -16.55 0.67
CA ARG A 66 4.16 -17.63 -0.13
C ARG A 66 3.60 -17.57 -1.54
N TYR A 67 4.49 -17.43 -2.51
CA TYR A 67 4.16 -17.56 -3.92
C TYR A 67 4.41 -19.00 -4.39
N SER A 68 3.57 -19.48 -5.30
CA SER A 68 3.78 -20.79 -5.92
C SER A 68 4.98 -20.77 -6.86
N ARG A 69 5.61 -21.92 -7.10
CA ARG A 69 6.58 -22.09 -8.20
C ARG A 69 6.04 -22.96 -9.34
N LYS A 70 4.95 -23.72 -9.11
CA LYS A 70 4.42 -24.75 -10.05
C LYS A 70 2.88 -24.88 -10.08
N ARG A 71 2.14 -24.38 -9.09
CA ARG A 71 0.66 -24.39 -9.03
C ARG A 71 0.10 -23.02 -9.43
N SER A 72 -1.22 -22.94 -9.67
CA SER A 72 -1.91 -21.64 -9.84
C SER A 72 -1.62 -20.72 -8.65
N GLN A 73 -1.02 -19.56 -8.91
CA GLN A 73 -0.66 -18.55 -7.90
C GLN A 73 -1.88 -18.11 -7.09
N ILE A 74 -3.01 -17.95 -7.78
CA ILE A 74 -4.25 -17.44 -7.21
C ILE A 74 -4.84 -18.43 -6.21
N PHE A 75 -4.71 -19.74 -6.47
CA PHE A 75 -5.13 -20.76 -5.52
C PHE A 75 -4.30 -20.72 -4.23
N ILE A 76 -2.97 -20.59 -4.35
CA ILE A 76 -2.08 -20.51 -3.18
C ILE A 76 -2.33 -19.23 -2.38
N LEU A 77 -2.60 -18.11 -3.05
CA LEU A 77 -2.97 -16.86 -2.38
C LEU A 77 -4.33 -16.97 -1.69
N ALA A 78 -5.32 -17.62 -2.33
CA ALA A 78 -6.65 -17.82 -1.76
C ALA A 78 -6.61 -18.62 -0.45
N LEU A 79 -5.82 -19.69 -0.39
CA LEU A 79 -5.61 -20.47 0.84
C LEU A 79 -4.96 -19.66 1.97
N GLN A 80 -4.26 -18.57 1.65
CA GLN A 80 -3.62 -17.69 2.62
C GLN A 80 -4.53 -16.53 3.09
N ILE A 81 -5.71 -16.34 2.49
CA ILE A 81 -6.63 -15.23 2.83
C ILE A 81 -6.94 -15.18 4.33
N PRO A 82 -7.28 -16.27 5.04
CA PRO A 82 -7.57 -16.21 6.48
C PRO A 82 -6.38 -15.66 7.29
N LEU A 83 -5.16 -16.06 6.93
CA LEU A 83 -3.94 -15.60 7.60
C LEU A 83 -3.63 -14.13 7.26
N ILE A 84 -3.90 -13.70 6.02
CA ILE A 84 -3.79 -12.31 5.60
C ILE A 84 -4.77 -11.43 6.40
N LEU A 85 -6.01 -11.87 6.59
CA LEU A 85 -7.01 -11.14 7.40
C LEU A 85 -6.56 -11.01 8.86
N VAL A 86 -6.03 -12.08 9.46
CA VAL A 86 -5.44 -12.00 10.81
C VAL A 86 -4.26 -11.03 10.85
N SER A 87 -3.43 -11.00 9.81
CA SER A 87 -2.33 -10.04 9.70
C SER A 87 -2.83 -8.60 9.64
N ILE A 88 -3.89 -8.32 8.87
CA ILE A 88 -4.51 -6.99 8.76
C ILE A 88 -4.97 -6.49 10.14
N ILE A 89 -5.56 -7.37 10.96
CA ILE A 89 -5.96 -7.02 12.33
C ILE A 89 -4.72 -6.70 13.19
N LYS A 90 -3.68 -7.52 13.10
CA LYS A 90 -2.41 -7.29 13.83
C LYS A 90 -1.72 -6.00 13.39
N GLU A 91 -1.73 -5.68 12.11
CA GLU A 91 -1.25 -4.41 11.55
C GLU A 91 -2.00 -3.23 12.16
N HIS A 92 -3.34 -3.31 12.20
CA HIS A 92 -4.15 -2.24 12.76
C HIS A 92 -3.88 -2.02 14.25
N MET A 93 -3.67 -3.09 15.03
CA MET A 93 -3.29 -2.97 16.44
C MET A 93 -1.91 -2.35 16.62
N ARG A 94 -0.94 -2.69 15.77
CA ARG A 94 0.41 -2.09 15.80
C ARG A 94 0.38 -0.62 15.41
N LEU A 95 -0.41 -0.27 14.38
CA LEU A 95 -0.59 1.10 13.95
C LEU A 95 -1.03 1.98 15.13
N LYS A 96 -2.02 1.55 15.91
CA LYS A 96 -2.49 2.31 17.09
C LYS A 96 -1.36 2.62 18.08
N LYS A 97 -0.45 1.67 18.31
CA LYS A 97 0.70 1.87 19.19
C LYS A 97 1.69 2.86 18.57
N ILE A 98 1.98 2.72 17.28
CA ILE A 98 2.87 3.63 16.55
C ILE A 98 2.31 5.05 16.56
N THR A 99 1.03 5.23 16.25
CA THR A 99 0.40 6.55 16.21
C THR A 99 0.33 7.20 17.59
N ALA A 100 0.25 6.42 18.67
CA ALA A 100 0.28 6.95 20.04
C ALA A 100 1.68 7.47 20.45
N VAL A 101 2.75 6.86 19.92
CA VAL A 101 4.13 7.25 20.22
C VAL A 101 4.61 8.39 19.32
N TYR A 102 4.39 8.26 18.02
CA TYR A 102 4.98 9.16 17.02
C TYR A 102 4.05 10.30 16.60
N SER A 103 2.73 10.16 16.84
CA SER A 103 1.70 11.15 16.50
C SER A 103 1.82 11.72 15.08
N PRO A 104 1.78 10.88 14.02
CA PRO A 104 1.85 11.37 12.65
C PRO A 104 0.56 12.10 12.25
N ASP A 105 0.69 13.13 11.41
CA ASP A 105 -0.43 13.87 10.83
C ASP A 105 -1.06 13.12 9.64
N VAL A 106 -0.25 12.34 8.93
CA VAL A 106 -0.64 11.57 7.75
C VAL A 106 -0.02 10.17 7.79
N ILE A 107 -0.80 9.17 7.35
CA ILE A 107 -0.35 7.80 7.16
C ILE A 107 -0.44 7.47 5.67
N ILE A 108 0.65 6.99 5.09
CA ILE A 108 0.71 6.49 3.71
C ILE A 108 0.98 4.98 3.78
N SER A 109 -0.02 4.18 3.42
CA SER A 109 0.03 2.72 3.41
C SER A 109 0.14 2.21 1.99
N ASP A 110 1.26 1.55 1.63
CA ASP A 110 1.37 0.86 0.35
C ASP A 110 0.88 -0.57 0.49
N ASN A 111 -0.30 -0.84 -0.08
CA ASN A 111 -0.93 -2.15 -0.18
C ASN A 111 -1.08 -2.91 1.16
N ARG A 112 -1.14 -2.19 2.30
CA ARG A 112 -1.36 -2.75 3.65
C ARG A 112 -2.69 -2.30 4.23
N TYR A 113 -3.70 -3.15 4.06
CA TYR A 113 -5.10 -2.84 4.39
C TYR A 113 -5.38 -2.60 5.88
N GLY A 114 -4.48 -2.98 6.80
CA GLY A 114 -4.63 -2.71 8.24
C GLY A 114 -4.22 -1.31 8.67
N LEU A 115 -3.53 -0.57 7.80
CA LEU A 115 -2.84 0.67 8.17
C LEU A 115 -3.66 1.93 7.88
N PHE A 116 -4.89 1.97 8.40
CA PHE A 116 -5.78 3.14 8.36
C PHE A 116 -6.12 3.60 9.78
N HIS A 117 -6.44 4.89 9.93
CA HIS A 117 -6.79 5.50 11.20
C HIS A 117 -8.01 6.42 11.06
N LYS A 118 -8.89 6.44 12.07
CA LYS A 118 -10.14 7.23 12.01
C LYS A 118 -9.95 8.74 12.21
N LYS A 119 -8.86 9.14 12.87
CA LYS A 119 -8.58 10.55 13.24
C LYS A 119 -7.37 11.14 12.50
N ILE A 120 -6.62 10.32 11.77
CA ILE A 120 -5.39 10.73 11.08
C ILE A 120 -5.62 10.43 9.61
N ILE A 121 -5.30 11.39 8.74
CA ILE A 121 -5.50 11.24 7.30
C ILE A 121 -4.73 10.02 6.82
N SER A 122 -5.45 9.06 6.23
CA SER A 122 -4.92 7.79 5.79
C SER A 122 -5.02 7.67 4.28
N VAL A 123 -3.87 7.49 3.64
CA VAL A 123 -3.71 7.33 2.20
C VAL A 123 -3.33 5.89 1.91
N PHE A 124 -4.11 5.21 1.07
CA PHE A 124 -3.80 3.90 0.55
C PHE A 124 -3.11 4.02 -0.81
N VAL A 125 -2.00 3.33 -1.04
CA VAL A 125 -1.32 3.28 -2.33
C VAL A 125 -1.44 1.87 -2.88
N THR A 126 -1.95 1.72 -4.10
CA THR A 126 -2.08 0.41 -4.75
C THR A 126 -2.10 0.50 -6.28
N HIS A 127 -1.59 -0.55 -6.94
CA HIS A 127 -1.67 -0.71 -8.39
C HIS A 127 -2.67 -1.78 -8.83
N GLN A 128 -3.34 -2.44 -7.89
CA GLN A 128 -4.17 -3.61 -8.15
C GLN A 128 -5.50 -3.48 -7.40
N VAL A 129 -6.34 -2.56 -7.85
CA VAL A 129 -7.71 -2.44 -7.31
C VAL A 129 -8.63 -3.53 -7.85
N SER A 130 -8.28 -4.12 -9.01
CA SER A 130 -8.97 -5.23 -9.66
C SER A 130 -7.97 -6.28 -10.16
N PRO A 131 -7.41 -7.14 -9.28
CA PRO A 131 -6.49 -8.20 -9.69
C PRO A 131 -7.10 -9.06 -10.80
N ALA A 132 -6.34 -9.28 -11.88
CA ALA A 132 -6.78 -10.12 -12.98
C ALA A 132 -6.78 -11.59 -12.54
N LEU A 133 -7.91 -12.27 -12.70
CA LEU A 133 -8.04 -13.69 -12.40
C LEU A 133 -7.79 -14.54 -13.66
N PRO A 134 -7.44 -15.83 -13.55
CA PRO A 134 -7.25 -16.71 -14.70
C PRO A 134 -8.57 -16.85 -15.46
N ALA A 135 -8.51 -17.18 -16.75
CA ALA A 135 -9.68 -17.20 -17.64
C ALA A 135 -10.93 -17.87 -17.03
N GLY A 136 -10.77 -19.03 -16.37
CA GLY A 136 -11.87 -19.78 -15.73
C GLY A 136 -12.47 -19.17 -14.46
N LEU A 137 -11.87 -18.11 -13.89
CA LEU A 137 -12.35 -17.42 -12.68
C LEU A 137 -12.65 -15.94 -12.94
N THR A 138 -12.66 -15.49 -14.19
CA THR A 138 -12.93 -14.08 -14.55
C THR A 138 -14.29 -13.59 -14.05
N TRP A 139 -15.28 -14.47 -13.96
CA TRP A 139 -16.60 -14.17 -13.38
C TRP A 139 -16.54 -13.77 -11.90
N MET A 140 -15.47 -14.11 -11.17
CA MET A 140 -15.26 -13.73 -9.77
C MET A 140 -14.65 -12.33 -9.60
N GLU A 141 -14.15 -11.71 -10.66
CA GLU A 141 -13.43 -10.44 -10.59
C GLU A 141 -14.27 -9.28 -10.00
N PRO A 142 -15.59 -9.16 -10.28
CA PRO A 142 -16.43 -8.16 -9.61
C PRO A 142 -16.52 -8.36 -8.10
N PHE A 143 -16.57 -9.62 -7.65
CA PHE A 143 -16.61 -9.95 -6.22
C PHE A 143 -15.29 -9.59 -5.53
N VAL A 144 -14.15 -9.90 -6.17
CA VAL A 144 -12.83 -9.51 -5.66
C VAL A 144 -12.70 -8.00 -5.60
N PHE A 145 -13.14 -7.28 -6.63
CA PHE A 145 -13.14 -5.82 -6.64
C PHE A 145 -13.95 -5.23 -5.48
N HIS A 146 -15.17 -5.74 -5.24
CA HIS A 146 -15.99 -5.26 -4.12
C HIS A 146 -15.39 -5.61 -2.76
N PHE A 147 -14.81 -6.81 -2.63
CA PHE A 147 -14.12 -7.26 -1.41
C PHE A 147 -12.93 -6.37 -1.09
N LEU A 148 -12.05 -6.07 -2.05
CA LEU A 148 -10.94 -5.13 -1.86
C LEU A 148 -11.47 -3.72 -1.58
N GLY A 149 -12.52 -3.30 -2.29
CA GLY A 149 -13.19 -2.03 -2.09
C GLY A 149 -13.70 -1.82 -0.66
N PHE A 150 -14.17 -2.87 0.01
CA PHE A 150 -14.55 -2.80 1.43
C PHE A 150 -13.39 -2.35 2.32
N PHE A 151 -12.16 -2.78 2.04
CA PHE A 151 -10.99 -2.33 2.78
C PHE A 151 -10.52 -0.94 2.33
N ILE A 152 -10.45 -0.69 1.01
CA ILE A 152 -9.96 0.58 0.46
C ILE A 152 -10.83 1.77 0.89
N LYS A 153 -12.14 1.58 1.03
CA LYS A 153 -13.08 2.63 1.50
C LYS A 153 -12.85 3.06 2.96
N ARG A 154 -12.00 2.36 3.73
CA ARG A 154 -11.63 2.77 5.10
C ARG A 154 -10.58 3.88 5.13
N PHE A 155 -9.95 4.16 4.00
CA PHE A 155 -8.94 5.20 3.83
C PHE A 155 -9.57 6.47 3.28
N ASP A 156 -9.06 7.64 3.70
CA ASP A 156 -9.51 8.95 3.20
C ASP A 156 -9.21 9.13 1.71
N ARG A 157 -8.06 8.60 1.27
CA ARG A 157 -7.59 8.65 -0.12
C ARG A 157 -7.00 7.31 -0.54
N CYS A 158 -7.12 7.01 -1.83
CA CYS A 158 -6.49 5.89 -2.50
C CYS A 158 -5.73 6.40 -3.72
N TRP A 159 -4.40 6.37 -3.68
CA TRP A 159 -3.51 6.74 -4.77
C TRP A 159 -3.20 5.52 -5.63
N ILE A 160 -3.50 5.66 -6.92
CA ILE A 160 -3.15 4.68 -7.96
C ILE A 160 -1.95 5.27 -8.72
N PRO A 161 -0.75 4.68 -8.63
CA PRO A 161 0.43 5.18 -9.32
C PRO A 161 0.41 4.71 -10.77
N ASP A 162 -0.55 5.26 -11.51
CA ASP A 162 -0.80 5.06 -12.92
C ASP A 162 -1.49 6.31 -13.48
N VAL A 163 -1.58 6.44 -14.81
CA VAL A 163 -2.36 7.50 -15.44
C VAL A 163 -3.82 7.09 -15.56
N ARG A 164 -4.72 8.08 -15.47
CA ARG A 164 -6.17 7.88 -15.64
C ARG A 164 -6.54 7.43 -17.05
N ASP A 165 -5.78 7.87 -18.05
CA ASP A 165 -6.06 7.61 -19.45
C ASP A 165 -5.89 6.11 -19.78
N PRO A 166 -6.95 5.42 -20.23
CA PRO A 166 -6.87 4.01 -20.60
C PRO A 166 -5.84 3.67 -21.69
N SER A 167 -5.51 4.64 -22.55
CA SER A 167 -4.60 4.47 -23.70
C SER A 167 -3.12 4.63 -23.35
N MET A 168 -2.80 5.24 -22.20
CA MET A 168 -1.42 5.51 -21.75
C MET A 168 -1.06 4.81 -20.42
N ASN A 169 -1.98 4.03 -19.86
CA ASN A 169 -1.77 3.39 -18.56
C ASN A 169 -0.80 2.20 -18.61
N LEU A 170 -0.13 1.96 -17.49
CA LEU A 170 0.82 0.85 -17.34
C LEU A 170 0.21 -0.39 -16.68
N THR A 171 -0.93 -0.24 -15.98
CA THR A 171 -1.54 -1.36 -15.23
C THR A 171 -2.68 -2.05 -15.97
N GLY A 172 -3.16 -1.50 -17.09
CA GLY A 172 -4.24 -2.07 -17.88
C GLY A 172 -5.50 -2.33 -17.05
N ARG A 173 -6.07 -3.53 -17.20
CA ARG A 173 -7.29 -3.95 -16.48
C ARG A 173 -7.14 -4.06 -14.96
N LEU A 174 -5.91 -3.99 -14.41
CA LEU A 174 -5.68 -4.11 -12.97
C LEU A 174 -6.16 -2.89 -12.17
N SER A 175 -6.20 -1.71 -12.81
CA SER A 175 -6.70 -0.48 -12.16
C SER A 175 -7.76 0.29 -12.93
N HIS A 176 -8.11 -0.14 -14.14
CA HIS A 176 -8.99 0.63 -15.04
C HIS A 176 -10.29 -0.09 -15.43
N ARG A 177 -10.53 -1.30 -14.90
CA ARG A 177 -11.67 -2.11 -15.34
C ARG A 177 -13.02 -1.66 -14.80
N TYR A 178 -13.06 -1.16 -13.58
CA TYR A 178 -14.30 -0.79 -12.89
C TYR A 178 -14.30 0.69 -12.54
N THR A 179 -15.50 1.24 -12.33
CA THR A 179 -15.64 2.63 -11.88
C THR A 179 -14.87 2.84 -10.58
N PRO A 180 -13.95 3.83 -10.52
CA PRO A 180 -13.17 4.09 -9.32
C PRO A 180 -14.08 4.54 -8.17
N PHE A 181 -13.73 4.17 -6.94
CA PHE A 181 -14.41 4.70 -5.76
C PHE A 181 -14.13 6.19 -5.59
N ARG A 182 -15.00 6.91 -4.87
CA ARG A 182 -14.90 8.36 -4.66
C ARG A 182 -13.56 8.82 -4.06
N ASN A 183 -12.90 7.96 -3.29
CA ASN A 183 -11.62 8.26 -2.66
C ASN A 183 -10.40 7.95 -3.54
N MET A 184 -10.58 7.43 -4.77
CA MET A 184 -9.49 7.07 -5.67
C MET A 184 -9.00 8.23 -6.52
N ALA A 185 -7.68 8.39 -6.60
CA ALA A 185 -6.99 9.37 -7.44
C ALA A 185 -5.82 8.70 -8.17
N TYR A 186 -5.67 9.00 -9.45
CA TYR A 186 -4.53 8.58 -10.28
C TYR A 186 -3.41 9.61 -10.14
N MET A 187 -2.22 9.16 -9.76
CA MET A 187 -1.07 10.03 -9.46
C MET A 187 -0.11 10.21 -10.64
N GLY A 188 -0.39 9.56 -11.78
CA GLY A 188 0.57 9.44 -12.88
C GLY A 188 1.58 8.32 -12.64
N ILE A 189 2.51 8.16 -13.58
CA ILE A 189 3.55 7.11 -13.52
C ILE A 189 4.61 7.52 -12.50
N LEU A 190 4.84 6.69 -11.48
CA LEU A 190 5.99 6.83 -10.59
C LEU A 190 7.19 6.09 -11.22
N SER A 191 8.13 6.84 -11.79
CA SER A 191 9.45 6.32 -12.21
C SER A 191 10.51 6.71 -11.19
N ARG A 192 11.51 5.85 -11.03
CA ARG A 192 12.81 6.20 -10.44
C ARG A 192 13.57 7.10 -11.41
#